data_AF-A0A3D0USY3-F1
#
_entry.id   AF-A0A3D0USY3-F1
#
_cell.length_a   1.000
_cell.length_b   1.000
_cell.length_c   1.000
_cell.angle_alpha   90.00
_cell.angle_beta   90.00
_cell.angle_gamma   90.00
#
_symmetry.space_group_name_H-M   'P 1'
#
loop_
_entity.id
_entity.type
_entity.pdbx_description
1 polymer ?
#
loop_
_entity_poly.entity_id
_entity_poly.type
_entity_poly.pdbx_seq_one_letter_code
_entity_poly.pdbx_strand_id
1 'polypeptide(L)' 'MQSSFLNGDTETAVTIMYMDAGMDTGDIIDTLPIKIPFSRTTKNIIEAFQQQ' A
#
# COMPACT_ATOMS: atom_id res chain seq x y z
N MET A 1 2.58 5.91 0.60
CA MET A 1 1.90 5.92 -0.72
C MET A 1 2.38 7.02 -1.66
N GLN A 2 2.54 8.28 -1.23
CA GLN A 2 3.04 9.34 -2.12
C GLN A 2 4.38 8.99 -2.79
N SER A 3 5.28 8.32 -2.08
CA SER A 3 6.58 7.88 -2.62
C SER A 3 6.44 6.98 -3.85
N SER A 4 5.45 6.06 -3.89
CA SER A 4 5.23 5.17 -5.04
C SER A 4 4.81 5.94 -6.29
N PHE A 5 4.01 6.99 -6.14
CA PHE A 5 3.67 7.88 -7.25
C PHE A 5 4.89 8.68 -7.76
N LEU A 6 5.73 9.16 -6.84
CA LEU A 6 6.95 9.90 -7.20
C LEU A 6 7.98 9.01 -7.89
N ASN A 7 8.04 7.73 -7.52
CA ASN A 7 8.91 6.74 -8.13
C ASN A 7 8.38 6.22 -9.49
N GLY A 8 7.13 6.55 -9.84
CA GLY A 8 6.49 6.05 -11.07
C GLY A 8 6.04 4.59 -10.98
N ASP A 9 5.87 4.06 -9.76
CA ASP A 9 5.38 2.71 -9.56
C ASP A 9 3.96 2.57 -10.10
N THR A 10 3.70 1.49 -10.83
CA THR A 10 2.38 1.19 -11.41
C THR A 10 1.51 0.31 -10.50
N GLU A 11 2.07 -0.12 -9.38
CA GLU A 11 1.47 -1.03 -8.41
C GLU A 11 1.93 -0.69 -7.00
N THR A 12 1.03 -0.80 -6.04
CA THR A 12 1.29 -0.74 -4.60
C THR A 12 0.55 -1.88 -3.93
N ALA A 13 0.83 -2.16 -2.66
CA ALA A 13 0.16 -3.23 -1.94
C ALA A 13 -0.07 -2.87 -0.47
N VAL A 14 -1.04 -3.55 0.14
CA VAL A 14 -1.17 -3.62 1.60
C VAL A 14 -0.61 -4.95 2.06
N THR A 15 0.30 -4.89 3.03
CA THR A 15 0.86 -6.06 3.67
C THR A 15 0.21 -6.24 5.04
N ILE A 16 -0.38 -7.40 5.28
CA ILE A 16 -0.86 -7.83 6.59
C ILE A 16 0.29 -8.61 7.22
N MET A 17 0.73 -8.21 8.40
CA MET A 17 1.86 -8.82 9.09
C MET A 17 1.60 -8.93 10.59
N TYR A 18 2.30 -9.85 11.24
CA TYR A 18 2.36 -9.86 12.69
C TYR A 18 3.11 -8.63 13.21
N MET A 19 2.69 -8.09 14.35
CA MET A 19 3.46 -7.06 15.04
C MET A 19 4.59 -7.72 15.83
N ASP A 20 5.80 -7.17 15.71
CA ASP A 20 6.95 -7.53 16.54
C ASP A 20 7.51 -6.28 17.25
N ALA A 21 8.71 -6.40 17.84
CA ALA A 21 9.33 -5.27 18.54
C ALA A 21 9.83 -4.16 17.60
N GLY A 22 9.94 -4.43 16.29
CA GLY A 22 10.32 -3.46 15.28
C GLY A 22 9.10 -2.83 14.60
N MET A 23 9.34 -1.75 13.87
CA MET A 23 8.30 -1.13 13.03
C MET A 23 8.36 -1.81 11.66
N ASP A 24 7.30 -2.51 11.29
CA ASP A 24 7.13 -3.22 10.02
C ASP A 24 8.16 -4.36 9.78
N THR A 25 8.53 -5.12 10.82
CA THR A 25 9.49 -6.24 10.72
C THR A 25 8.95 -7.63 11.04
N GLY A 26 7.74 -7.75 11.58
CA GLY A 26 7.15 -9.05 11.85
C GLY A 26 6.78 -9.83 10.58
N ASP A 27 6.53 -11.13 10.74
CA ASP A 27 6.30 -12.02 9.61
C ASP A 27 5.04 -11.63 8.81
N ILE A 28 5.15 -11.65 7.49
CA ILE A 28 4.06 -11.36 6.57
C ILE A 28 3.05 -12.51 6.60
N ILE A 29 1.79 -12.15 6.80
CA ILE A 29 0.64 -13.07 6.75
C ILE A 29 0.06 -13.09 5.34
N ASP A 30 -0.15 -11.91 4.74
CA ASP A 30 -0.73 -11.77 3.41
C ASP A 30 -0.34 -10.42 2.76
N THR A 31 -0.44 -10.35 1.43
CA THR A 31 -0.19 -9.13 0.66
C THR A 31 -1.26 -8.95 -0.40
N LEU A 32 -1.95 -7.81 -0.36
CA LEU A 32 -3.03 -7.45 -1.26
C LEU A 32 -2.53 -6.44 -2.30
N PRO A 33 -2.26 -6.86 -3.56
CA PRO A 33 -1.78 -5.98 -4.60
C PRO A 33 -2.89 -5.07 -5.15
N ILE A 34 -2.55 -3.81 -5.40
CA ILE A 34 -3.43 -2.77 -5.93
C ILE A 34 -2.72 -1.99 -7.03
N LYS A 35 -3.35 -1.97 -8.21
CA LYS A 35 -2.84 -1.19 -9.33
C LYS A 35 -3.02 0.30 -9.08
N ILE A 36 -2.00 1.08 -9.41
CA ILE A 36 -2.02 2.54 -9.40
C ILE A 36 -2.35 3.02 -10.83
N PRO A 37 -3.60 3.38 -11.14
CA PRO A 37 -3.90 4.02 -12.42
C PRO A 37 -3.33 5.44 -12.45
N PHE A 38 -2.68 5.79 -13.56
CA PHE A 38 -2.02 7.09 -13.78
C PHE A 38 -2.97 8.31 -13.68
N SER A 39 -4.28 8.10 -13.78
CA SER A 39 -5.30 9.13 -13.67
C SER A 39 -5.74 9.44 -12.23
N ARG A 40 -5.28 8.66 -11.23
CA ARG A 40 -5.66 8.85 -9.82
C ARG A 40 -4.59 9.60 -9.03
N THR A 41 -5.03 10.28 -7.98
CA THR A 41 -4.16 10.91 -6.98
C THR A 41 -3.95 9.97 -5.80
N THR A 42 -2.92 10.23 -4.98
CA THR A 42 -2.67 9.52 -3.73
C THR A 42 -3.90 9.47 -2.81
N LYS A 43 -4.71 10.54 -2.80
CA LYS A 43 -5.93 10.63 -1.99
C LYS A 43 -6.96 9.58 -2.41
N ASN A 44 -7.22 9.43 -3.72
CA ASN A 44 -8.19 8.46 -4.24
C ASN A 44 -7.80 7.01 -3.93
N ILE A 45 -6.51 6.75 -3.73
CA ILE A 45 -6.00 5.43 -3.34
C ILE A 45 -6.22 5.21 -1.84
N ILE A 46 -5.90 6.19 -1.00
CA ILE A 46 -6.15 6.11 0.46
C ILE A 46 -7.64 5.92 0.76
N GLU A 47 -8.52 6.61 0.05
CA GLU A 47 -9.98 6.44 0.21
C GLU A 47 -10.44 5.03 -0.20
N ALA A 48 -9.84 4.44 -1.23
CA ALA A 48 -10.14 3.07 -1.63
C ALA A 48 -9.73 2.04 -0.55
N PHE A 49 -8.69 2.33 0.23
CA PHE A 49 -8.27 1.52 1.37
C PHE A 49 -9.22 1.62 2.57
N GLN A 50 -9.85 2.79 2.78
CA GLN A 50 -10.75 3.01 3.92
C GLN A 50 -12.16 2.45 3.72
N GLN A 51 -12.52 2.07 2.49
CA GLN A 51 -13.84 1.53 2.13
C GLN A 51 -13.87 0.00 2.02
N GLN A 52 -12.75 -0.68 2.30
CA GLN A 52 -12.66 -2.13 2.47
C GLN A 52 -12.80 -2.50 3.95
#